data_AF-A0A6V3R996-F1
#
_entry.id   AF-A0A6V3R996-F1
#
_cell.length_a   1.000
_cell.length_b   1.000
_cell.length_c   1.000
_cell.angle_alpha   90.00
_cell.angle_beta   90.00
_cell.angle_gamma   90.00
#
_symmetry.space_group_name_H-M   'P 1'
#
loop_
_entity.id
_entity.type
_entity.pdbx_description
1 polymer ?
#
loop_
_entity_poly.entity_id
_entity_poly.type
_entity_poly.pdbx_seq_one_letter_code
_entity_poly.pdbx_strand_id
1 'polypeptide(L)'
;MTCCGPQSHEYQPLLFQSPRENKNPHNDEESYQAALSFYMKQCEFYGSKPQPSVIVAVRYKMMTFKAARDFKDIDMLAFADLMLKHPKEVRHVRHIDLSYSKVALHGSIALAEVLKTNQNIEAIHLHGLKISGMGAEALAYVLGTMNRSVKYVDMRACRIGQAGGLHIAKYLLSNEDSVVKEMDLSVNNIGNEGLVALREAINERNRKRSENEGVVLTHLDLEGNLVLEEVLNSITHGVGILMSIVASVYLLGRASEYGIEEHVAAAMYSSSLLLLYTSSTLYHAFFCCKATNRIFQTLDHSAIYLLIAGTYTPVLMLALPDNYWSLPLLYFQWICCMLGLIIEFLEFTGKVQLTLVMYVLMGWSVLICFDDLTRNVSEEGIYWLVVGGVFYTGGVPFFLAQFHMSHVIWHMFVLAGSISQWWAVYQYVMPLDLRHSRGQNIAYAHAMKEEIGHVFDRTMDMCADLTLGPIR
;
A
#
# COMPACT_ATOMS: atom_id res chain seq x y z
N MET A 1 7.62 -28.19 -9.32
CA MET A 1 8.22 -28.42 -10.65
C MET A 1 8.45 -27.07 -11.29
N THR A 2 9.73 -26.76 -11.55
CA THR A 2 10.31 -25.70 -12.42
C THR A 2 9.64 -24.32 -12.45
N CYS A 3 10.27 -23.38 -11.76
CA CYS A 3 10.06 -21.93 -11.84
C CYS A 3 10.44 -21.38 -13.23
N CYS A 4 9.55 -20.59 -13.84
CA CYS A 4 9.88 -19.69 -14.94
C CYS A 4 10.58 -18.45 -14.37
N GLY A 5 11.88 -18.31 -14.64
CA GLY A 5 12.61 -17.06 -14.41
C GLY A 5 12.29 -16.03 -15.51
N PRO A 6 12.32 -14.71 -15.20
CA PRO A 6 12.21 -13.69 -16.22
C PRO A 6 13.44 -13.70 -17.11
N GLN A 7 13.23 -13.50 -18.41
CA GLN A 7 14.24 -13.50 -19.46
C GLN A 7 15.37 -12.53 -19.13
N SER A 8 16.58 -13.06 -18.98
CA SER A 8 17.81 -12.28 -18.97
C SER A 8 18.01 -11.66 -20.36
N HIS A 9 17.88 -10.35 -20.47
CA HIS A 9 18.45 -9.64 -21.60
C HIS A 9 19.97 -9.87 -21.58
N GLU A 10 20.47 -10.61 -22.56
CA GLU A 10 21.89 -10.80 -22.82
C GLU A 10 22.56 -9.43 -22.97
N TYR A 11 23.44 -9.09 -22.03
CA TYR A 11 24.42 -8.04 -22.19
C TYR A 11 25.35 -8.43 -23.35
N GLN A 12 25.23 -7.73 -24.49
CA GLN A 12 26.26 -7.78 -25.52
C GLN A 12 27.58 -7.25 -24.94
N PRO A 13 28.72 -7.96 -25.09
CA PRO A 13 30.01 -7.45 -24.66
C PRO A 13 30.37 -6.24 -25.52
N LEU A 14 30.44 -5.06 -24.90
CA LEU A 14 30.95 -3.84 -25.53
C LEU A 14 32.39 -4.08 -25.98
N LEU A 15 32.59 -4.09 -27.31
CA LEU A 15 33.90 -4.01 -27.95
C LEU A 15 34.62 -2.75 -27.43
N PHE A 16 35.79 -2.97 -26.81
CA PHE A 16 36.71 -1.91 -26.39
C PHE A 16 37.06 -1.03 -27.60
N GLN A 17 36.51 0.17 -27.66
CA GLN A 17 37.02 1.22 -28.55
C GLN A 17 38.05 2.04 -27.78
N SER A 18 39.29 2.00 -28.26
CA SER A 18 40.40 2.83 -27.78
C SER A 18 40.08 4.33 -27.93
N PRO A 19 40.40 5.18 -26.95
CA PRO A 19 40.30 6.63 -27.10
C PRO A 19 41.21 7.15 -28.23
N ARG A 20 40.77 8.18 -28.95
CA ARG A 20 41.58 8.92 -29.94
C ARG A 20 42.76 9.62 -29.25
N GLU A 21 43.96 9.48 -29.82
CA GLU A 21 45.21 10.06 -29.31
C GLU A 21 45.15 11.59 -29.17
N ASN A 22 45.55 12.09 -27.99
CA ASN A 22 45.64 13.52 -27.67
C ASN A 22 47.06 14.06 -27.93
N LYS A 23 47.17 15.28 -28.46
CA LYS A 23 48.42 15.88 -29.00
C LYS A 23 49.41 16.42 -27.95
N ASN A 24 49.26 16.13 -26.65
CA ASN A 24 50.26 16.49 -25.64
C ASN A 24 50.20 15.60 -24.38
N PRO A 25 50.74 14.36 -24.42
CA PRO A 25 50.50 13.34 -23.40
C PRO A 25 51.18 13.58 -22.03
N HIS A 26 52.26 14.38 -21.97
CA HIS A 26 53.04 14.54 -20.74
C HIS A 26 52.37 15.39 -19.66
N ASN A 27 51.72 16.50 -20.01
CA ASN A 27 51.05 17.37 -19.03
C ASN A 27 49.75 16.76 -18.48
N ASP A 28 49.06 15.96 -19.29
CA ASP A 28 47.83 15.29 -18.85
C ASP A 28 48.18 14.25 -17.76
N GLU A 29 49.17 13.38 -18.01
CA GLU A 29 49.53 12.30 -17.08
C GLU A 29 49.95 12.83 -15.70
N GLU A 30 50.72 13.92 -15.64
CA GLU A 30 51.12 14.55 -14.37
C GLU A 30 49.92 15.07 -13.57
N SER A 31 48.91 15.63 -14.25
CA SER A 31 47.66 16.09 -13.60
C SER A 31 46.85 14.93 -13.00
N TYR A 32 46.74 13.80 -13.71
CA TYR A 32 46.06 12.61 -13.18
C TYR A 32 46.83 11.99 -12.00
N GLN A 33 48.17 11.98 -12.04
CA GLN A 33 48.99 11.53 -10.91
C GLN A 33 48.80 12.43 -9.68
N ALA A 34 48.68 13.74 -9.86
CA ALA A 34 48.37 14.68 -8.78
C ALA A 34 46.98 14.40 -8.17
N ALA A 35 45.96 14.17 -8.99
CA ALA A 35 44.61 13.83 -8.53
C ALA A 35 44.57 12.48 -7.78
N LEU A 36 45.27 11.45 -8.29
CA LEU A 36 45.40 10.17 -7.60
C LEU A 36 46.15 10.31 -6.27
N SER A 37 47.23 11.10 -6.24
CA SER A 37 47.97 11.38 -5.01
C SER A 37 47.10 12.11 -3.97
N PHE A 38 46.27 13.06 -4.42
CA PHE A 38 45.27 13.71 -3.57
C PHE A 38 44.26 12.70 -3.02
N TYR A 39 43.71 11.83 -3.86
CA TYR A 39 42.78 10.78 -3.44
C TYR A 39 43.38 9.84 -2.38
N MET A 40 44.63 9.41 -2.55
CA MET A 40 45.33 8.57 -1.56
C MET A 40 45.42 9.28 -0.20
N LYS A 41 45.69 10.59 -0.21
CA LYS A 41 45.75 11.42 1.00
C LYS A 41 44.39 11.57 1.67
N GLN A 42 43.31 11.68 0.90
CA GLN A 42 41.95 11.69 1.45
C GLN A 42 41.56 10.33 2.04
N CYS A 43 41.95 9.22 1.40
CA CYS A 43 41.74 7.89 1.97
C CYS A 43 42.39 7.79 3.36
N GLU A 44 43.64 8.25 3.51
CA GLU A 44 44.32 8.29 4.81
C GLU A 44 43.58 9.19 5.82
N PHE A 45 43.18 10.39 5.41
CA PHE A 45 42.44 11.33 6.26
C PHE A 45 41.13 10.74 6.81
N TYR A 46 40.35 10.06 5.96
CA TYR A 46 39.08 9.42 6.36
C TYR A 46 39.25 8.03 6.98
N GLY A 47 40.49 7.50 7.08
CA GLY A 47 40.73 6.13 7.55
C GLY A 47 40.20 5.04 6.60
N SER A 48 40.11 5.36 5.31
CA SER A 48 39.70 4.47 4.22
C SER A 48 40.93 3.86 3.53
N LYS A 49 40.76 2.66 2.96
CA LYS A 49 41.79 2.07 2.09
C LYS A 49 41.54 2.56 0.66
N PRO A 50 42.58 2.96 -0.10
CA PRO A 50 42.40 3.35 -1.49
C PRO A 50 41.70 2.26 -2.30
N GLN A 51 40.60 2.63 -2.95
CA GLN A 51 39.76 1.68 -3.66
C GLN A 51 40.31 1.48 -5.08
N PRO A 52 40.62 0.23 -5.49
CA PRO A 52 41.13 -0.04 -6.84
C PRO A 52 40.21 0.46 -7.94
N SER A 53 38.88 0.40 -7.73
CA SER A 53 37.89 0.88 -8.69
C SER A 53 38.00 2.38 -8.96
N VAL A 54 38.29 3.20 -7.94
CA VAL A 54 38.49 4.66 -8.10
C VAL A 54 39.77 4.91 -8.89
N ILE A 55 40.86 4.25 -8.51
CA ILE A 55 42.17 4.41 -9.16
C ILE A 55 42.08 4.05 -10.65
N VAL A 56 41.46 2.92 -10.97
CA VAL A 56 41.27 2.45 -12.35
C VAL A 56 40.37 3.42 -13.12
N ALA A 57 39.26 3.87 -12.53
CA ALA A 57 38.34 4.80 -13.19
C ALA A 57 39.01 6.12 -13.58
N VAL A 58 39.86 6.66 -12.70
CA VAL A 58 40.58 7.91 -12.96
C VAL A 58 41.72 7.68 -13.95
N ARG A 59 42.59 6.69 -13.70
CA ARG A 59 43.79 6.43 -14.50
C ARG A 59 43.46 6.08 -15.96
N TYR A 60 42.43 5.26 -16.16
CA TYR A 60 42.04 4.79 -17.49
C TYR A 60 40.86 5.57 -18.09
N LYS A 61 40.50 6.72 -17.48
CA LYS A 61 39.45 7.61 -17.99
C LYS A 61 38.11 6.90 -18.23
N MET A 62 37.72 6.01 -17.31
CA MET A 62 36.54 5.18 -17.49
C MET A 62 35.25 5.99 -17.35
N MET A 63 34.38 5.91 -18.35
CA MET A 63 33.09 6.59 -18.36
C MET A 63 32.16 6.17 -17.22
N THR A 64 32.34 4.95 -16.71
CA THR A 64 31.56 4.40 -15.60
C THR A 64 32.49 4.15 -14.42
N PHE A 65 32.18 4.76 -13.28
CA PHE A 65 32.73 4.37 -12.00
C PHE A 65 31.81 3.34 -11.35
N LYS A 66 32.33 2.14 -11.10
CA LYS A 66 31.61 1.07 -10.38
C LYS A 66 32.29 0.79 -9.05
N ALA A 67 31.56 0.96 -7.96
CA ALA A 67 32.06 0.69 -6.62
C ALA A 67 32.21 -0.81 -6.37
N ALA A 68 33.20 -1.16 -5.54
CA ALA A 68 33.33 -2.51 -5.00
C ALA A 68 32.20 -2.79 -3.98
N ARG A 69 31.91 -4.07 -3.73
CA ARG A 69 30.84 -4.47 -2.78
C ARG A 69 31.10 -3.99 -1.34
N ASP A 70 32.36 -3.82 -0.95
CA ASP A 70 32.76 -3.35 0.37
C ASP A 70 32.96 -1.83 0.46
N PHE A 71 32.78 -1.11 -0.66
CA PHE A 71 32.83 0.35 -0.72
C PHE A 71 31.75 0.95 0.20
N LYS A 72 32.16 1.78 1.17
CA LYS A 72 31.31 2.30 2.24
C LYS A 72 31.33 3.83 2.27
N ASP A 73 30.55 4.42 3.16
CA ASP A 73 30.41 5.87 3.30
C ASP A 73 31.75 6.61 3.38
N ILE A 74 32.73 6.09 4.13
CA ILE A 74 34.06 6.74 4.23
C ILE A 74 34.85 6.72 2.92
N ASP A 75 34.67 5.69 2.08
CA ASP A 75 35.29 5.65 0.75
C ASP A 75 34.58 6.62 -0.20
N MET A 76 33.26 6.75 -0.05
CA MET A 76 32.46 7.72 -0.79
C MET A 76 32.86 9.16 -0.45
N LEU A 77 33.20 9.47 0.82
CA LEU A 77 33.71 10.79 1.21
C LEU A 77 35.04 11.11 0.52
N ALA A 78 36.00 10.18 0.55
CA ALA A 78 37.28 10.36 -0.14
C ALA A 78 37.11 10.52 -1.67
N PHE A 79 36.19 9.76 -2.26
CA PHE A 79 35.85 9.86 -3.67
C PHE A 79 35.11 11.18 -4.00
N ALA A 80 34.21 11.63 -3.14
CA ALA A 80 33.51 12.90 -3.30
C ALA A 80 34.48 14.08 -3.27
N ASP A 81 35.43 14.10 -2.34
CA ASP A 81 36.46 15.15 -2.28
C ASP A 81 37.33 15.17 -3.54
N LEU A 82 37.70 13.99 -4.08
CA LEU A 82 38.39 13.91 -5.36
C LEU A 82 37.55 14.54 -6.48
N MET A 83 36.27 14.20 -6.57
CA MET A 83 35.36 14.72 -7.60
C MET A 83 35.16 16.25 -7.48
N LEU A 84 35.12 16.78 -6.27
CA LEU A 84 34.92 18.20 -5.99
C LEU A 84 36.21 19.04 -6.19
N LYS A 85 37.38 18.50 -5.82
CA LYS A 85 38.66 19.23 -5.88
C LYS A 85 39.42 19.05 -7.19
N HIS A 86 39.21 17.93 -7.90
CA HIS A 86 39.84 17.62 -9.18
C HIS A 86 38.80 17.36 -10.30
N PRO A 87 37.83 18.27 -10.54
CA PRO A 87 36.73 18.04 -11.47
C PRO A 87 37.18 17.87 -12.93
N LYS A 88 38.35 18.41 -13.29
CA LYS A 88 38.90 18.28 -14.66
C LYS A 88 39.40 16.87 -14.93
N GLU A 89 40.05 16.27 -13.95
CA GLU A 89 40.63 14.92 -14.01
C GLU A 89 39.57 13.83 -13.88
N VAL A 90 38.39 14.13 -13.34
CA VAL A 90 37.27 13.17 -13.25
C VAL A 90 36.13 13.44 -14.24
N ARG A 91 36.28 14.43 -15.13
CA ARG A 91 35.20 14.86 -16.06
C ARG A 91 34.70 13.77 -17.01
N HIS A 92 35.49 12.74 -17.24
CA HIS A 92 35.13 11.60 -18.10
C HIS A 92 34.09 10.70 -17.43
N VAL A 93 33.97 10.70 -16.10
CA VAL A 93 32.98 9.88 -15.40
C VAL A 93 31.58 10.44 -15.65
N ARG A 94 30.77 9.65 -16.37
CA ARG A 94 29.37 9.97 -16.66
C ARG A 94 28.39 9.10 -15.90
N HIS A 95 28.78 7.88 -15.53
CA HIS A 95 27.91 6.97 -14.78
C HIS A 95 28.55 6.59 -13.45
N ILE A 96 27.78 6.65 -12.37
CA ILE A 96 28.19 6.20 -11.04
C ILE A 96 27.31 5.01 -10.65
N ASP A 97 27.91 3.84 -10.49
CA ASP A 97 27.27 2.61 -10.01
C ASP A 97 27.78 2.29 -8.60
N LEU A 98 26.94 2.55 -7.59
CA LEU A 98 27.18 2.19 -6.20
C LEU A 98 26.36 0.96 -5.77
N SER A 99 25.69 0.29 -6.70
CA SER A 99 24.70 -0.75 -6.40
C SER A 99 25.31 -1.89 -5.59
N TYR A 100 24.57 -2.38 -4.59
CA TYR A 100 25.00 -3.44 -3.67
C TYR A 100 26.32 -3.18 -2.91
N SER A 101 26.80 -1.94 -2.88
CA SER A 101 27.88 -1.54 -1.99
C SER A 101 27.39 -1.34 -0.55
N LYS A 102 28.27 -0.90 0.34
CA LYS A 102 27.95 -0.60 1.75
C LYS A 102 27.71 0.89 1.98
N VAL A 103 27.46 1.65 0.91
CA VAL A 103 27.04 3.04 1.00
C VAL A 103 25.64 3.12 1.64
N ALA A 104 25.48 4.05 2.57
CA ALA A 104 24.26 4.33 3.31
C ALA A 104 23.98 5.84 3.26
N LEU A 105 23.34 6.36 4.31
CA LEU A 105 22.92 7.75 4.40
C LEU A 105 24.06 8.75 4.13
N HIS A 106 25.19 8.64 4.83
CA HIS A 106 26.24 9.68 4.73
C HIS A 106 26.91 9.69 3.36
N GLY A 107 27.14 8.52 2.76
CA GLY A 107 27.68 8.44 1.41
C GLY A 107 26.67 8.95 0.35
N SER A 108 25.37 8.77 0.56
CA SER A 108 24.36 9.34 -0.33
C SER A 108 24.30 10.87 -0.26
N ILE A 109 24.49 11.46 0.93
CA ILE A 109 24.61 12.91 1.10
C ILE A 109 25.89 13.43 0.42
N ALA A 110 27.00 12.72 0.57
CA ALA A 110 28.25 13.06 -0.12
C ALA A 110 28.08 13.04 -1.64
N LEU A 111 27.35 12.03 -2.17
CA LEU A 111 26.99 11.98 -3.59
C LEU A 111 26.14 13.18 -4.00
N ALA A 112 25.13 13.55 -3.19
CA ALA A 112 24.30 14.72 -3.46
C ALA A 112 25.14 16.02 -3.54
N GLU A 113 26.14 16.18 -2.65
CA GLU A 113 27.04 17.34 -2.69
C GLU A 113 27.92 17.35 -3.96
N VAL A 114 28.38 16.19 -4.43
CA VAL A 114 29.06 16.10 -5.74
C VAL A 114 28.14 16.53 -6.88
N LEU A 115 26.89 16.03 -6.89
CA LEU A 115 25.91 16.31 -7.94
C LEU A 115 25.45 17.77 -7.98
N LYS A 116 25.60 18.52 -6.89
CA LYS A 116 25.29 19.94 -6.82
C LYS A 116 26.12 20.78 -7.80
N THR A 117 27.38 20.42 -7.97
CA THR A 117 28.33 21.17 -8.81
C THR A 117 28.71 20.43 -10.09
N ASN A 118 28.62 19.09 -10.08
CA ASN A 118 28.96 18.27 -11.23
C ASN A 118 27.81 18.25 -12.26
N GLN A 119 28.12 18.67 -13.49
CA GLN A 119 27.17 18.70 -14.62
C GLN A 119 27.57 17.71 -15.74
N ASN A 120 28.40 16.71 -15.42
CA ASN A 120 28.86 15.68 -16.38
C ASN A 120 28.20 14.32 -16.15
N ILE A 121 27.78 14.02 -14.91
CA ILE A 121 27.16 12.74 -14.57
C ILE A 121 25.75 12.66 -15.19
N GLU A 122 25.52 11.61 -15.98
CA GLU A 122 24.27 11.35 -16.69
C GLU A 122 23.42 10.24 -16.02
N ALA A 123 24.04 9.32 -15.27
CA ALA A 123 23.34 8.21 -14.63
C ALA A 123 23.90 7.88 -13.24
N ILE A 124 23.01 7.61 -12.29
CA ILE A 124 23.34 7.11 -10.96
C ILE A 124 22.58 5.82 -10.66
N HIS A 125 23.31 4.78 -10.25
CA HIS A 125 22.75 3.50 -9.81
C HIS A 125 23.04 3.29 -8.34
N LEU A 126 21.98 3.29 -7.53
CA LEU A 126 22.03 3.22 -6.05
C LEU A 126 21.27 2.00 -5.53
N HIS A 127 20.92 1.06 -6.39
CA HIS A 127 20.09 -0.07 -6.06
C HIS A 127 20.66 -0.93 -4.91
N GLY A 128 19.80 -1.26 -3.95
CA GLY A 128 20.12 -2.14 -2.82
C GLY A 128 20.92 -1.47 -1.70
N LEU A 129 21.02 -0.15 -1.70
CA LEU A 129 21.68 0.63 -0.66
C LEU A 129 20.76 0.97 0.50
N LYS A 130 21.32 1.44 1.61
CA LYS A 130 20.54 1.87 2.79
C LYS A 130 20.54 3.40 2.90
N ILE A 131 20.13 4.09 1.82
CA ILE A 131 20.17 5.56 1.76
C ILE A 131 19.13 6.21 2.69
N SER A 132 18.04 5.50 3.00
CA SER A 132 16.90 6.00 3.81
C SER A 132 16.15 7.18 3.17
N GLY A 133 15.04 7.61 3.77
CA GLY A 133 14.27 8.77 3.31
C GLY A 133 15.06 10.08 3.30
N MET A 134 15.98 10.27 4.26
CA MET A 134 16.83 11.48 4.31
C MET A 134 17.84 11.55 3.15
N GLY A 135 18.45 10.41 2.79
CA GLY A 135 19.36 10.36 1.64
C GLY A 135 18.60 10.58 0.32
N ALA A 136 17.40 10.02 0.22
CA ALA A 136 16.51 10.25 -0.92
C ALA A 136 16.07 11.71 -1.03
N GLU A 137 15.76 12.38 0.08
CA GLU A 137 15.45 13.82 0.11
C GLU A 137 16.63 14.66 -0.40
N ALA A 138 17.85 14.41 0.09
CA ALA A 138 19.04 15.14 -0.34
C ALA A 138 19.28 15.00 -1.86
N LEU A 139 19.16 13.79 -2.38
CA LEU A 139 19.27 13.52 -3.82
C LEU A 139 18.14 14.18 -4.60
N ALA A 140 16.88 14.04 -4.16
CA ALA A 140 15.72 14.64 -4.81
C ALA A 140 15.82 16.16 -4.89
N TYR A 141 16.26 16.81 -3.81
CA TYR A 141 16.47 18.25 -3.76
C TYR A 141 17.51 18.70 -4.79
N VAL A 142 18.69 18.07 -4.82
CA VAL A 142 19.76 18.45 -5.75
C VAL A 142 19.36 18.17 -7.20
N LEU A 143 18.78 17.01 -7.48
CA LEU A 143 18.35 16.61 -8.82
C LEU A 143 17.20 17.47 -9.36
N GLY A 144 16.30 17.91 -8.48
CA GLY A 144 15.19 18.78 -8.86
C GLY A 144 15.63 20.23 -9.07
N THR A 145 16.50 20.75 -8.21
CA THR A 145 16.75 22.20 -8.13
C THR A 145 18.06 22.66 -8.76
N MET A 146 19.12 21.83 -8.75
CA MET A 146 20.49 22.28 -9.08
C MET A 146 21.14 21.50 -10.23
N ASN A 147 20.96 20.17 -10.27
CA ASN A 147 21.58 19.34 -11.29
C ASN A 147 20.78 19.38 -12.61
N ARG A 148 21.48 19.48 -13.75
CA ARG A 148 20.87 19.50 -15.09
C ARG A 148 21.49 18.46 -16.04
N SER A 149 22.22 17.48 -15.50
CA SER A 149 22.91 16.45 -16.28
C SER A 149 22.34 15.04 -16.07
N VAL A 150 21.90 14.70 -14.85
CA VAL A 150 21.48 13.34 -14.48
C VAL A 150 20.11 13.03 -15.08
N LYS A 151 20.08 12.07 -16.00
CA LYS A 151 18.88 11.62 -16.72
C LYS A 151 18.33 10.31 -16.17
N TYR A 152 19.18 9.46 -15.59
CA TYR A 152 18.81 8.14 -15.09
C TYR A 152 19.13 8.01 -13.60
N VAL A 153 18.14 7.62 -12.81
CA VAL A 153 18.27 7.45 -11.36
C VAL A 153 17.65 6.13 -10.92
N ASP A 154 18.48 5.16 -10.57
CA ASP A 154 18.03 3.93 -9.95
C ASP A 154 18.22 4.00 -8.43
N MET A 155 17.11 4.02 -7.70
CA MET A 155 17.07 3.93 -6.23
C MET A 155 16.20 2.76 -5.79
N ARG A 156 16.21 1.64 -6.52
CA ARG A 156 15.46 0.43 -6.17
C ARG A 156 15.95 -0.18 -4.85
N ALA A 157 15.03 -0.59 -3.99
CA ALA A 157 15.35 -1.28 -2.73
C ALA A 157 16.29 -0.48 -1.80
N CYS A 158 16.04 0.83 -1.72
CA CYS A 158 16.85 1.82 -1.02
C CYS A 158 16.36 2.19 0.40
N ARG A 159 15.24 1.59 0.84
CA ARG A 159 14.54 1.89 2.10
C ARG A 159 14.12 3.37 2.22
N ILE A 160 13.64 3.95 1.12
CA ILE A 160 13.24 5.36 1.06
C ILE A 160 12.10 5.66 2.04
N GLY A 161 11.13 4.75 2.17
CA GLY A 161 9.97 4.95 3.04
C GLY A 161 9.02 6.04 2.54
N GLN A 162 7.92 6.25 3.28
CA GLN A 162 6.88 7.21 2.90
C GLN A 162 7.39 8.66 2.85
N ALA A 163 8.09 9.11 3.90
CA ALA A 163 8.64 10.46 3.93
C ALA A 163 9.55 10.75 2.74
N GLY A 164 10.45 9.82 2.40
CA GLY A 164 11.34 9.98 1.24
C GLY A 164 10.57 10.03 -0.09
N GLY A 165 9.49 9.26 -0.25
CA GLY A 165 8.61 9.34 -1.41
C GLY A 165 7.93 10.70 -1.55
N LEU A 166 7.43 11.27 -0.45
CA LEU A 166 6.87 12.62 -0.41
C LEU A 166 7.90 13.69 -0.79
N HIS A 167 9.13 13.57 -0.30
CA HIS A 167 10.22 14.48 -0.67
C HIS A 167 10.60 14.39 -2.15
N ILE A 168 10.64 13.17 -2.72
CA ILE A 168 10.88 12.98 -4.15
C ILE A 168 9.76 13.61 -4.98
N ALA A 169 8.50 13.39 -4.59
CA ALA A 169 7.35 14.02 -5.24
C ALA A 169 7.50 15.55 -5.25
N LYS A 170 7.71 16.13 -4.07
CA LYS A 170 7.80 17.58 -3.85
C LYS A 170 8.97 18.24 -4.57
N TYR A 171 10.18 17.70 -4.43
CA TYR A 171 11.39 18.40 -4.87
C TYR A 171 11.79 18.04 -6.30
N LEU A 172 11.57 16.80 -6.72
CA LEU A 172 12.06 16.31 -8.00
C LEU A 172 10.96 16.23 -9.05
N LEU A 173 9.82 15.63 -8.72
CA LEU A 173 8.78 15.36 -9.72
C LEU A 173 7.88 16.57 -9.97
N SER A 174 7.60 17.39 -8.96
CA SER A 174 6.88 18.65 -9.14
C SER A 174 7.73 19.77 -9.78
N ASN A 175 9.04 19.59 -9.88
CA ASN A 175 9.93 20.60 -10.46
C ASN A 175 10.11 20.42 -11.97
N GLU A 176 9.72 21.43 -12.73
CA GLU A 176 9.72 21.42 -14.21
C GLU A 176 11.14 21.46 -14.81
N ASP A 177 12.11 21.99 -14.07
CA ASP A 177 13.50 22.08 -14.49
C ASP A 177 14.26 20.76 -14.38
N SER A 178 13.67 19.76 -13.72
CA SER A 178 14.27 18.43 -13.56
C SER A 178 14.45 17.78 -14.93
N VAL A 179 15.68 17.36 -15.23
CA VAL A 179 16.03 16.69 -16.50
C VAL A 179 15.97 15.16 -16.43
N VAL A 180 15.55 14.61 -15.28
CA VAL A 180 15.44 13.16 -15.07
C VAL A 180 14.40 12.60 -16.05
N LYS A 181 14.81 11.57 -16.78
CA LYS A 181 14.01 10.85 -17.79
C LYS A 181 13.52 9.51 -17.27
N GLU A 182 14.36 8.82 -16.52
CA GLU A 182 14.07 7.48 -16.02
C GLU A 182 14.41 7.40 -14.55
N MET A 183 13.48 6.86 -13.77
CA MET A 183 13.63 6.67 -12.34
C MET A 183 13.06 5.33 -11.89
N ASP A 184 13.82 4.58 -11.11
CA ASP A 184 13.35 3.36 -10.44
C ASP A 184 13.29 3.60 -8.93
N LEU A 185 12.06 3.59 -8.38
CA LEU A 185 11.78 3.66 -6.95
C LEU A 185 11.11 2.38 -6.44
N SER A 186 11.22 1.27 -7.17
CA SER A 186 10.59 0.01 -6.81
C SER A 186 11.13 -0.53 -5.47
N VAL A 187 10.28 -1.24 -4.75
CA VAL A 187 10.62 -1.97 -3.51
C VAL A 187 11.20 -1.06 -2.41
N ASN A 188 10.60 0.11 -2.18
CA ASN A 188 11.09 1.09 -1.21
C ASN A 188 10.21 1.31 0.02
N ASN A 189 9.10 0.58 0.12
CA ASN A 189 8.09 0.76 1.19
C ASN A 189 7.61 2.22 1.28
N ILE A 190 7.33 2.85 0.14
CA ILE A 190 6.87 4.25 0.06
C ILE A 190 5.46 4.42 0.66
N GLY A 191 4.65 3.36 0.74
CA GLY A 191 3.28 3.45 1.25
C GLY A 191 2.32 4.21 0.32
N ASN A 192 1.02 4.15 0.61
CA ASN A 192 -0.02 4.70 -0.27
C ASN A 192 0.09 6.21 -0.44
N GLU A 193 0.21 6.96 0.65
CA GLU A 193 0.31 8.43 0.61
C GLU A 193 1.50 8.91 -0.24
N GLY A 194 2.66 8.27 -0.09
CA GLY A 194 3.84 8.59 -0.89
C GLY A 194 3.64 8.25 -2.37
N LEU A 195 3.00 7.12 -2.69
CA LEU A 195 2.70 6.73 -4.07
C LEU A 195 1.69 7.67 -4.74
N VAL A 196 0.65 8.10 -4.01
CA VAL A 196 -0.32 9.10 -4.50
C VAL A 196 0.40 10.40 -4.82
N ALA A 197 1.22 10.93 -3.89
CA ALA A 197 1.97 12.16 -4.12
C ALA A 197 2.91 12.06 -5.34
N LEU A 198 3.60 10.93 -5.52
CA LEU A 198 4.47 10.71 -6.68
C LEU A 198 3.68 10.71 -8.00
N ARG A 199 2.51 10.05 -8.02
CA ARG A 199 1.62 10.01 -9.21
C ARG A 199 1.04 11.38 -9.52
N GLU A 200 0.56 12.11 -8.52
CA GLU A 200 0.04 13.47 -8.66
C GLU A 200 1.10 14.43 -9.18
N ALA A 201 2.30 14.39 -8.60
CA ALA A 201 3.42 15.23 -9.03
C ALA A 201 3.77 15.01 -10.52
N ILE A 202 3.76 13.76 -10.99
CA ILE A 202 3.99 13.43 -12.40
C ILE A 202 2.84 13.87 -13.29
N ASN A 203 1.60 13.62 -12.88
CA ASN A 203 0.43 14.02 -13.66
C ASN A 203 0.40 15.54 -13.84
N GLU A 204 0.69 16.30 -12.78
CA GLU A 204 0.73 17.76 -12.85
C GLU A 204 1.89 18.24 -13.72
N ARG A 205 3.08 17.64 -13.58
CA ARG A 205 4.23 17.94 -14.45
C ARG A 205 3.92 17.67 -15.93
N ASN A 206 3.26 16.56 -16.25
CA ASN A 206 2.88 16.22 -17.62
C ASN A 206 1.77 17.15 -18.14
N ARG A 207 0.80 17.53 -17.30
CA ARG A 207 -0.30 18.43 -17.65
C ARG A 207 0.21 19.81 -18.08
N LYS A 208 1.07 20.44 -17.26
CA LYS A 208 1.64 21.77 -17.56
C LYS A 208 2.51 21.80 -18.81
N ARG A 209 2.93 20.63 -19.31
CA ARG A 209 3.90 20.51 -20.38
C ARG A 209 3.32 20.15 -21.74
N SER A 210 2.02 19.84 -21.79
CA SER A 210 1.24 19.87 -23.04
C SER A 210 1.28 21.24 -23.73
N GLU A 211 1.85 22.27 -23.07
CA GLU A 211 2.01 23.64 -23.55
C GLU A 211 3.46 24.01 -23.93
N ASN A 212 4.49 23.20 -23.63
CA ASN A 212 5.91 23.52 -23.91
C ASN A 212 6.81 22.27 -24.21
N GLU A 213 7.64 22.33 -25.26
CA GLU A 213 8.58 21.28 -25.70
C GLU A 213 9.74 21.04 -24.70
N GLY A 214 9.64 20.06 -23.80
CA GLY A 214 10.77 19.68 -22.92
C GLY A 214 10.96 18.18 -22.71
N VAL A 215 12.05 17.80 -22.03
CA VAL A 215 12.45 16.43 -21.61
C VAL A 215 11.41 15.71 -20.73
N VAL A 216 10.72 14.71 -21.26
CA VAL A 216 9.68 13.92 -20.55
C VAL A 216 10.31 12.89 -19.61
N LEU A 217 9.76 12.72 -18.41
CA LEU A 217 10.01 11.52 -17.59
C LEU A 217 9.33 10.35 -18.31
N THR A 218 10.12 9.58 -19.06
CA THR A 218 9.63 8.48 -19.90
C THR A 218 9.30 7.24 -19.09
N HIS A 219 9.93 7.06 -17.92
CA HIS A 219 9.74 5.87 -17.11
C HIS A 219 9.86 6.18 -15.61
N LEU A 220 8.85 5.79 -14.84
CA LEU A 220 8.90 5.71 -13.38
C LEU A 220 8.43 4.33 -12.94
N ASP A 221 9.32 3.55 -12.31
CA ASP A 221 8.95 2.30 -11.67
C ASP A 221 8.62 2.52 -10.19
N LEU A 222 7.42 2.10 -9.78
CA LEU A 222 6.91 2.15 -8.41
C LEU A 222 6.54 0.77 -7.87
N GLU A 223 6.83 -0.31 -8.59
CA GLU A 223 6.36 -1.65 -8.23
C GLU A 223 6.94 -2.13 -6.89
N GLY A 224 6.19 -2.96 -6.17
CA GLY A 224 6.63 -3.56 -4.92
C GLY A 224 6.69 -2.63 -3.70
N ASN A 225 6.14 -1.41 -3.77
CA ASN A 225 6.13 -0.47 -2.64
C ASN A 225 5.06 -0.75 -1.57
N LEU A 226 4.08 -1.62 -1.85
CA LEU A 226 2.98 -1.97 -0.94
C LEU A 226 3.01 -3.44 -0.49
N VAL A 227 4.08 -4.19 -0.81
CA VAL A 227 4.17 -5.64 -0.54
C VAL A 227 3.88 -5.98 0.91
N LEU A 228 4.43 -5.21 1.85
CA LEU A 228 4.22 -5.47 3.28
C LEU A 228 2.74 -5.27 3.69
N GLU A 229 2.10 -4.21 3.19
CA GLU A 229 0.69 -3.92 3.45
C GLU A 229 -0.19 -5.05 2.90
N GLU A 230 0.04 -5.47 1.65
CA GLU A 230 -0.69 -6.58 1.02
C GLU A 230 -0.52 -7.90 1.79
N VAL A 231 0.70 -8.20 2.26
CA VAL A 231 0.95 -9.40 3.08
C VAL A 231 0.19 -9.32 4.41
N LEU A 232 0.19 -8.16 5.08
CA LEU A 232 -0.51 -8.00 6.36
C LEU A 232 -2.05 -8.02 6.18
N ASN A 233 -2.56 -7.43 5.11
CA ASN A 233 -3.97 -7.52 4.72
C ASN A 233 -4.38 -8.98 4.50
N SER A 234 -3.57 -9.76 3.80
CA SER A 234 -3.80 -11.19 3.56
C SER A 234 -3.73 -12.01 4.87
N ILE A 235 -2.75 -11.77 5.75
CA ILE A 235 -2.61 -12.49 7.02
C ILE A 235 -3.80 -12.25 7.95
N THR A 236 -4.22 -10.99 8.11
CA THR A 236 -5.31 -10.62 9.04
C THR A 236 -6.62 -11.33 8.69
N HIS A 237 -7.03 -11.31 7.42
CA HIS A 237 -8.22 -12.05 6.97
C HIS A 237 -7.98 -13.55 6.80
N GLY A 238 -6.73 -13.99 6.59
CA GLY A 238 -6.36 -15.41 6.62
C GLY A 238 -6.62 -16.06 8.00
N VAL A 239 -6.37 -15.32 9.09
CA VAL A 239 -6.79 -15.72 10.44
C VAL A 239 -8.32 -15.79 10.54
N GLY A 240 -9.03 -14.86 9.89
CA GLY A 240 -10.48 -14.89 9.74
C GLY A 240 -11.01 -16.17 9.07
N ILE A 241 -10.33 -16.71 8.06
CA ILE A 241 -10.72 -18.00 7.45
C ILE A 241 -10.73 -19.12 8.51
N LEU A 242 -9.65 -19.24 9.28
CA LEU A 242 -9.52 -20.29 10.30
C LEU A 242 -10.62 -20.15 11.36
N MET A 243 -10.87 -18.92 11.82
CA MET A 243 -11.94 -18.66 12.78
C MET A 243 -13.32 -18.94 12.19
N SER A 244 -13.58 -18.58 10.93
CA SER A 244 -14.85 -18.86 10.26
C SER A 244 -15.10 -20.35 10.06
N ILE A 245 -14.07 -21.17 9.82
CA ILE A 245 -14.22 -22.63 9.79
C ILE A 245 -14.69 -23.14 11.15
N VAL A 246 -14.01 -22.74 12.22
CA VAL A 246 -14.38 -23.14 13.60
C VAL A 246 -15.79 -22.66 13.93
N ALA A 247 -16.08 -21.39 13.69
CA ALA A 247 -17.38 -20.76 13.89
C ALA A 247 -18.51 -21.49 13.14
N SER A 248 -18.26 -21.88 11.89
CA SER A 248 -19.22 -22.64 11.07
C SER A 248 -19.51 -24.02 11.65
N VAL A 249 -18.48 -24.75 12.08
CA VAL A 249 -18.65 -26.09 12.70
C VAL A 249 -19.52 -26.01 13.95
N TYR A 250 -19.25 -25.04 14.84
CA TYR A 250 -20.04 -24.87 16.05
C TYR A 250 -21.48 -24.44 15.75
N LEU A 251 -21.68 -23.47 14.86
CA LEU A 251 -23.01 -22.95 14.55
C LEU A 251 -23.88 -23.97 13.81
N LEU A 252 -23.34 -24.66 12.79
CA LEU A 252 -24.05 -25.71 12.06
C LEU A 252 -24.30 -26.95 12.91
N GLY A 253 -23.33 -27.32 13.76
CA GLY A 253 -23.49 -28.42 14.70
C GLY A 253 -24.65 -28.18 15.65
N ARG A 254 -24.73 -26.98 16.24
CA ARG A 254 -25.86 -26.59 17.09
C ARG A 254 -27.17 -26.52 16.30
N ALA A 255 -27.17 -25.94 15.11
CA ALA A 255 -28.37 -25.84 14.28
C ALA A 255 -28.95 -27.23 13.90
N SER A 256 -28.10 -28.26 13.80
CA SER A 256 -28.53 -29.63 13.49
C SER A 256 -29.38 -30.30 14.59
N GLU A 257 -29.38 -29.75 15.80
CA GLU A 257 -30.20 -30.24 16.92
C GLU A 257 -31.67 -29.79 16.83
N TYR A 258 -31.99 -28.90 15.88
CA TYR A 258 -33.32 -28.30 15.72
C TYR A 258 -33.95 -28.69 14.38
N GLY A 259 -34.38 -27.70 13.58
CA GLY A 259 -35.07 -27.89 12.32
C GLY A 259 -34.26 -27.42 11.12
N ILE A 260 -34.93 -27.52 9.96
CA ILE A 260 -34.38 -27.10 8.68
C ILE A 260 -34.17 -25.58 8.61
N GLU A 261 -35.02 -24.79 9.27
CA GLU A 261 -34.96 -23.33 9.24
C GLU A 261 -33.70 -22.82 9.95
N GLU A 262 -33.41 -23.35 11.14
CA GLU A 262 -32.17 -23.05 11.87
C GLU A 262 -30.94 -23.46 11.07
N HIS A 263 -30.99 -24.64 10.44
CA HIS A 263 -29.88 -25.14 9.64
C HIS A 263 -29.61 -24.27 8.41
N VAL A 264 -30.67 -23.85 7.70
CA VAL A 264 -30.56 -22.96 6.54
C VAL A 264 -30.01 -21.59 6.96
N ALA A 265 -30.54 -21.00 8.03
CA ALA A 265 -30.07 -19.71 8.53
C ALA A 265 -28.59 -19.76 8.96
N ALA A 266 -28.20 -20.81 9.68
CA ALA A 266 -26.81 -21.06 10.06
C ALA A 266 -25.90 -21.28 8.85
N ALA A 267 -26.35 -22.01 7.83
CA ALA A 267 -25.58 -22.27 6.62
C ALA A 267 -25.39 -21.01 5.78
N MET A 268 -26.42 -20.17 5.63
CA MET A 268 -26.34 -18.90 4.92
C MET A 268 -25.32 -17.96 5.58
N TYR A 269 -25.39 -17.81 6.90
CA TYR A 269 -24.41 -17.00 7.64
C TYR A 269 -22.98 -17.58 7.61
N SER A 270 -22.83 -18.89 7.83
CA SER A 270 -21.52 -19.56 7.83
C SER A 270 -20.84 -19.48 6.45
N SER A 271 -21.61 -19.68 5.39
CA SER A 271 -21.10 -19.61 4.01
C SER A 271 -20.64 -18.21 3.63
N SER A 272 -21.36 -17.16 4.04
CA SER A 272 -20.96 -15.78 3.76
C SER A 272 -19.71 -15.35 4.53
N LEU A 273 -19.54 -15.78 5.79
CA LEU A 273 -18.31 -15.59 6.56
C LEU A 273 -17.11 -16.24 5.89
N LEU A 274 -17.22 -17.50 5.48
CA LEU A 274 -16.15 -18.21 4.78
C LEU A 274 -15.80 -17.54 3.46
N LEU A 275 -16.80 -17.12 2.69
CA LEU A 275 -16.61 -16.50 1.39
C LEU A 275 -15.91 -15.13 1.51
N LEU A 276 -16.31 -14.29 2.48
CA LEU A 276 -15.68 -13.00 2.75
C LEU A 276 -14.19 -13.16 3.03
N TYR A 277 -13.83 -13.89 4.08
CA TYR A 277 -12.43 -13.98 4.47
C TYR A 277 -11.58 -14.72 3.44
N THR A 278 -12.14 -15.70 2.74
CA THR A 278 -11.42 -16.37 1.65
C THR A 278 -11.18 -15.41 0.50
N SER A 279 -12.21 -14.69 0.04
CA SER A 279 -12.08 -13.76 -1.09
C SER A 279 -11.09 -12.63 -0.78
N SER A 280 -11.18 -12.04 0.41
CA SER A 280 -10.27 -10.99 0.85
C SER A 280 -8.82 -11.46 0.97
N THR A 281 -8.61 -12.63 1.58
CA THR A 281 -7.27 -13.21 1.71
C THR A 281 -6.64 -13.44 0.34
N LEU A 282 -7.40 -13.98 -0.61
CA LEU A 282 -6.93 -14.28 -1.97
C LEU A 282 -6.72 -13.00 -2.79
N TYR A 283 -7.56 -11.98 -2.62
CA TYR A 283 -7.38 -10.67 -3.25
C TYR A 283 -6.00 -10.10 -2.93
N HIS A 284 -5.67 -9.99 -1.64
CA HIS A 284 -4.39 -9.48 -1.19
C HIS A 284 -3.22 -10.44 -1.40
N ALA A 285 -3.43 -11.76 -1.38
CA ALA A 285 -2.36 -12.72 -1.67
C ALA A 285 -1.90 -12.66 -3.14
N PHE A 286 -2.82 -12.39 -4.07
CA PHE A 286 -2.53 -12.35 -5.51
C PHE A 286 -2.21 -10.95 -6.04
N PHE A 287 -1.84 -9.98 -5.19
CA PHE A 287 -1.57 -8.59 -5.59
C PHE A 287 -0.52 -8.44 -6.72
N CYS A 288 0.43 -9.38 -6.86
CA CYS A 288 1.38 -9.39 -7.98
C CYS A 288 0.80 -9.89 -9.31
N CYS A 289 -0.33 -10.60 -9.29
CA CYS A 289 -0.95 -11.24 -10.45
C CYS A 289 -2.16 -10.41 -10.94
N LYS A 290 -1.92 -9.33 -11.69
CA LYS A 290 -2.94 -8.32 -12.06
C LYS A 290 -4.29 -8.90 -12.56
N ALA A 291 -4.27 -9.89 -13.45
CA ALA A 291 -5.50 -10.51 -13.96
C ALA A 291 -6.27 -11.30 -12.88
N THR A 292 -5.54 -12.09 -12.08
CA THR A 292 -6.10 -12.88 -10.97
C THR A 292 -6.58 -11.98 -9.83
N ASN A 293 -5.80 -10.96 -9.48
CA ASN A 293 -6.13 -9.98 -8.46
C ASN A 293 -7.47 -9.29 -8.76
N ARG A 294 -7.73 -8.92 -10.01
CA ARG A 294 -9.00 -8.27 -10.40
C ARG A 294 -10.22 -9.16 -10.16
N ILE A 295 -10.11 -10.46 -10.41
CA ILE A 295 -11.19 -11.42 -10.14
C ILE A 295 -11.49 -11.47 -8.64
N PHE A 296 -10.45 -11.63 -7.82
CA PHE A 296 -10.62 -11.70 -6.37
C PHE A 296 -11.02 -10.36 -5.75
N GLN A 297 -10.66 -9.23 -6.35
CA GLN A 297 -11.15 -7.91 -5.95
C GLN A 297 -12.67 -7.82 -6.06
N THR A 298 -13.21 -8.23 -7.21
CA THR A 298 -14.67 -8.26 -7.42
C THR A 298 -15.34 -9.20 -6.43
N LEU A 299 -14.76 -10.37 -6.16
CA LEU A 299 -15.28 -11.32 -5.18
C LEU A 299 -15.21 -10.77 -3.74
N ASP A 300 -14.14 -10.06 -3.38
CA ASP A 300 -13.95 -9.50 -2.04
C ASP A 300 -15.00 -8.42 -1.74
N HIS A 301 -15.15 -7.45 -2.65
CA HIS A 301 -16.19 -6.43 -2.51
C HIS A 301 -17.60 -7.04 -2.52
N SER A 302 -17.84 -8.01 -3.41
CA SER A 302 -19.10 -8.75 -3.47
C SER A 302 -19.43 -9.47 -2.17
N ALA A 303 -18.42 -10.03 -1.49
CA ALA A 303 -18.62 -10.81 -0.28
C ALA A 303 -19.07 -9.96 0.92
N ILE A 304 -18.81 -8.65 0.92
CA ILE A 304 -19.33 -7.73 1.94
C ILE A 304 -20.86 -7.71 1.91
N TYR A 305 -21.47 -7.60 0.72
CA TYR A 305 -22.93 -7.66 0.55
C TYR A 305 -23.51 -8.98 1.09
N LEU A 306 -22.87 -10.11 0.72
CA LEU A 306 -23.28 -11.44 1.15
C LEU A 306 -23.15 -11.62 2.65
N LEU A 307 -22.09 -11.07 3.27
CA LEU A 307 -21.92 -11.11 4.72
C LEU A 307 -23.03 -10.34 5.43
N ILE A 308 -23.33 -9.12 4.99
CA ILE A 308 -24.39 -8.31 5.61
C ILE A 308 -25.72 -9.05 5.53
N ALA A 309 -26.13 -9.51 4.35
CA ALA A 309 -27.38 -10.28 4.20
C ALA A 309 -27.36 -11.60 5.01
N GLY A 310 -26.21 -12.29 5.04
CA GLY A 310 -26.01 -13.52 5.80
C GLY A 310 -26.13 -13.33 7.32
N THR A 311 -25.60 -12.23 7.88
CA THR A 311 -25.71 -11.92 9.32
C THR A 311 -27.15 -11.60 9.74
N TYR A 312 -27.92 -10.97 8.86
CA TYR A 312 -29.34 -10.66 9.11
C TYR A 312 -30.24 -11.90 9.08
N THR A 313 -29.91 -12.88 8.25
CA THR A 313 -30.75 -14.07 8.00
C THR A 313 -31.15 -14.80 9.29
N PRO A 314 -30.24 -15.24 10.19
CA PRO A 314 -30.63 -15.90 11.44
C PRO A 314 -31.37 -14.98 12.41
N VAL A 315 -31.04 -13.69 12.44
CA VAL A 315 -31.73 -12.72 13.33
C VAL A 315 -33.19 -12.56 12.92
N LEU A 316 -33.46 -12.35 11.63
CA LEU A 316 -34.82 -12.16 11.12
C LEU A 316 -35.63 -13.46 11.17
N MET A 317 -35.03 -14.58 10.73
CA MET A 317 -35.75 -15.86 10.67
C MET A 317 -36.01 -16.47 12.04
N LEU A 318 -35.03 -16.42 12.96
CA LEU A 318 -35.10 -17.21 14.21
C LEU A 318 -35.48 -16.37 15.42
N ALA A 319 -35.00 -15.12 15.53
CA ALA A 319 -35.39 -14.25 16.65
C ALA A 319 -36.73 -13.52 16.39
N LEU A 320 -37.15 -13.39 15.13
CA LEU A 320 -38.36 -12.65 14.74
C LEU A 320 -39.28 -13.42 13.77
N PRO A 321 -39.53 -14.74 13.94
CA PRO A 321 -40.23 -15.57 12.95
C PRO A 321 -41.64 -15.05 12.59
N ASP A 322 -42.39 -14.56 13.58
CA ASP A 322 -43.76 -14.07 13.41
C ASP A 322 -43.86 -12.53 13.32
N ASN A 323 -42.73 -11.82 13.23
CA ASN A 323 -42.73 -10.36 13.22
C ASN A 323 -43.06 -9.81 11.81
N TYR A 324 -43.87 -8.76 11.77
CA TYR A 324 -44.25 -8.07 10.53
C TYR A 324 -43.06 -7.61 9.68
N TRP A 325 -41.97 -7.16 10.31
CA TRP A 325 -40.77 -6.64 9.63
C TRP A 325 -39.80 -7.73 9.17
N SER A 326 -39.91 -8.97 9.66
CA SER A 326 -38.93 -10.02 9.40
C SER A 326 -38.79 -10.30 7.90
N LEU A 327 -39.88 -10.67 7.24
CA LEU A 327 -39.87 -11.04 5.83
C LEU A 327 -39.56 -9.85 4.89
N PRO A 328 -40.15 -8.65 5.06
CA PRO A 328 -39.77 -7.47 4.26
C PRO A 328 -38.29 -7.10 4.35
N LEU A 329 -37.70 -7.13 5.56
CA LEU A 329 -36.28 -6.83 5.72
C LEU A 329 -35.40 -7.93 5.14
N LEU A 330 -35.80 -9.19 5.22
CA LEU A 330 -35.06 -10.29 4.60
C LEU A 330 -35.02 -10.13 3.07
N TYR A 331 -36.15 -9.81 2.44
CA TYR A 331 -36.19 -9.50 1.01
C TYR A 331 -35.35 -8.27 0.66
N PHE A 332 -35.43 -7.20 1.44
CA PHE A 332 -34.61 -6.01 1.25
C PHE A 332 -33.11 -6.36 1.25
N GLN A 333 -32.64 -7.13 2.24
CA GLN A 333 -31.24 -7.54 2.35
C GLN A 333 -30.76 -8.31 1.12
N TRP A 334 -31.52 -9.35 0.71
CA TRP A 334 -31.11 -10.19 -0.41
C TRP A 334 -31.27 -9.49 -1.77
N ILE A 335 -32.26 -8.60 -1.94
CA ILE A 335 -32.37 -7.76 -3.15
C ILE A 335 -31.19 -6.80 -3.25
N CYS A 336 -30.88 -6.07 -2.17
CA CYS A 336 -29.73 -5.17 -2.13
C CYS A 336 -28.41 -5.94 -2.36
N CYS A 337 -28.29 -7.15 -1.81
CA CYS A 337 -27.15 -8.01 -2.08
C CYS A 337 -27.03 -8.34 -3.58
N MET A 338 -28.11 -8.79 -4.23
CA MET A 338 -28.08 -9.10 -5.66
C MET A 338 -27.78 -7.88 -6.53
N LEU A 339 -28.32 -6.70 -6.18
CA LEU A 339 -27.99 -5.45 -6.84
C LEU A 339 -26.51 -5.07 -6.64
N GLY A 340 -25.99 -5.22 -5.43
CA GLY A 340 -24.58 -4.99 -5.10
C GLY A 340 -23.64 -5.87 -5.92
N LEU A 341 -23.96 -7.17 -6.06
CA LEU A 341 -23.21 -8.08 -6.92
C LEU A 341 -23.16 -7.59 -8.38
N ILE A 342 -24.30 -7.12 -8.93
CA ILE A 342 -24.35 -6.58 -10.30
C ILE A 342 -23.50 -5.31 -10.41
N ILE A 343 -23.62 -4.39 -9.45
CA ILE A 343 -22.83 -3.14 -9.40
C ILE A 343 -21.33 -3.44 -9.38
N GLU A 344 -20.90 -4.50 -8.71
CA GLU A 344 -19.48 -4.85 -8.66
C GLU A 344 -18.88 -5.24 -10.01
N PHE A 345 -19.69 -5.74 -10.96
CA PHE A 345 -19.26 -5.99 -12.35
C PHE A 345 -19.29 -4.76 -13.25
N LEU A 346 -19.87 -3.64 -12.79
CA LEU A 346 -19.95 -2.39 -13.55
C LEU A 346 -18.84 -1.42 -13.16
N GLU A 347 -18.40 -0.60 -14.11
CA GLU A 347 -17.44 0.48 -13.90
C GLU A 347 -18.07 1.83 -14.26
N PHE A 348 -18.25 2.70 -13.28
CA PHE A 348 -18.81 4.04 -13.47
C PHE A 348 -18.31 5.00 -12.38
N THR A 349 -18.35 6.31 -12.68
CA THR A 349 -18.01 7.37 -11.73
C THR A 349 -18.99 7.38 -10.56
N GLY A 350 -18.49 7.37 -9.32
CA GLY A 350 -19.35 7.35 -8.13
C GLY A 350 -19.63 5.95 -7.55
N LYS A 351 -19.06 4.88 -8.13
CA LYS A 351 -19.26 3.49 -7.65
C LYS A 351 -18.89 3.32 -6.18
N VAL A 352 -17.76 3.86 -5.73
CA VAL A 352 -17.28 3.74 -4.34
C VAL A 352 -18.28 4.37 -3.36
N GLN A 353 -18.82 5.54 -3.69
CA GLN A 353 -19.82 6.22 -2.85
C GLN A 353 -21.12 5.42 -2.79
N LEU A 354 -21.63 4.95 -3.95
CA LEU A 354 -22.85 4.16 -3.99
C LEU A 354 -22.72 2.86 -3.18
N THR A 355 -21.62 2.14 -3.37
CA THR A 355 -21.37 0.86 -2.68
C THR A 355 -21.29 1.05 -1.18
N LEU A 356 -20.57 2.07 -0.71
CA LEU A 356 -20.47 2.41 0.71
C LEU A 356 -21.83 2.76 1.32
N VAL A 357 -22.62 3.61 0.65
CA VAL A 357 -23.98 3.96 1.08
C VAL A 357 -24.85 2.71 1.18
N MET A 358 -24.78 1.80 0.21
CA MET A 358 -25.51 0.54 0.27
C MET A 358 -25.08 -0.32 1.47
N TYR A 359 -23.78 -0.45 1.75
CA TYR A 359 -23.29 -1.21 2.90
C TYR A 359 -23.83 -0.66 4.22
N VAL A 360 -23.78 0.67 4.40
CA VAL A 360 -24.27 1.32 5.62
C VAL A 360 -25.79 1.18 5.75
N LEU A 361 -26.55 1.44 4.68
CA LEU A 361 -28.01 1.29 4.70
C LEU A 361 -28.44 -0.15 5.00
N MET A 362 -27.79 -1.14 4.37
CA MET A 362 -28.06 -2.55 4.67
C MET A 362 -27.72 -2.87 6.13
N GLY A 363 -26.53 -2.48 6.60
CA GLY A 363 -26.04 -2.76 7.95
C GLY A 363 -26.88 -2.16 9.07
N TRP A 364 -27.52 -1.01 8.83
CA TRP A 364 -28.31 -0.28 9.83
C TRP A 364 -29.83 -0.48 9.72
N SER A 365 -30.31 -1.17 8.68
CA SER A 365 -31.76 -1.39 8.47
C SER A 365 -32.47 -2.14 9.62
N VAL A 366 -31.73 -2.87 10.47
CA VAL A 366 -32.27 -3.54 11.68
C VAL A 366 -32.93 -2.55 12.65
N LEU A 367 -32.55 -1.27 12.62
CA LEU A 367 -33.16 -0.24 13.48
C LEU A 367 -34.68 -0.11 13.30
N ILE A 368 -35.20 -0.47 12.12
CA ILE A 368 -36.63 -0.47 11.81
C ILE A 368 -37.39 -1.43 12.74
N CYS A 369 -36.80 -2.57 13.09
CA CYS A 369 -37.41 -3.61 13.93
C CYS A 369 -36.74 -3.73 15.31
N PHE A 370 -35.94 -2.74 15.73
CA PHE A 370 -35.15 -2.81 16.96
C PHE A 370 -35.98 -3.01 18.23
N ASP A 371 -37.14 -2.36 18.33
CA ASP A 371 -38.02 -2.49 19.50
C ASP A 371 -38.61 -3.90 19.60
N ASP A 372 -38.84 -4.56 18.47
CA ASP A 372 -39.29 -5.95 18.45
C ASP A 372 -38.15 -6.92 18.70
N LEU A 373 -36.95 -6.60 18.21
CA LEU A 373 -35.75 -7.39 18.48
C LEU A 373 -35.42 -7.43 19.97
N THR A 374 -35.47 -6.28 20.65
CA THR A 374 -35.25 -6.17 22.12
C THR A 374 -36.32 -6.86 22.96
N ARG A 375 -37.49 -7.17 22.40
CA ARG A 375 -38.54 -7.97 23.06
C ARG A 375 -38.32 -9.47 22.91
N ASN A 376 -37.59 -9.89 21.88
CA ASN A 376 -37.39 -11.30 21.55
C ASN A 376 -35.98 -11.82 21.88
N VAL A 377 -34.98 -10.93 21.98
CA VAL A 377 -33.58 -11.26 22.30
C VAL A 377 -33.23 -10.65 23.66
N SER A 378 -32.42 -11.34 24.46
CA SER A 378 -31.92 -10.83 25.75
C SER A 378 -31.11 -9.55 25.59
N GLU A 379 -31.05 -8.74 26.65
CA GLU A 379 -30.18 -7.54 26.69
C GLU A 379 -28.73 -7.85 26.31
N GLU A 380 -28.20 -8.99 26.76
CA GLU A 380 -26.83 -9.44 26.42
C GLU A 380 -26.67 -9.73 24.92
N GLY A 381 -27.67 -10.38 24.30
CA GLY A 381 -27.65 -10.63 22.86
C GLY A 381 -27.71 -9.33 22.06
N ILE A 382 -28.57 -8.39 22.47
CA ILE A 382 -28.64 -7.05 21.86
C ILE A 382 -27.32 -6.32 22.01
N TYR A 383 -26.68 -6.37 23.19
CA TYR A 383 -25.38 -5.76 23.41
C TYR A 383 -24.34 -6.24 22.40
N TRP A 384 -24.23 -7.55 22.18
CA TRP A 384 -23.27 -8.10 21.21
C TRP A 384 -23.58 -7.71 19.76
N LEU A 385 -24.86 -7.64 19.37
CA LEU A 385 -25.28 -7.14 18.05
C LEU A 385 -24.87 -5.67 17.86
N VAL A 386 -25.08 -4.83 18.87
CA VAL A 386 -24.72 -3.41 18.85
C VAL A 386 -23.20 -3.25 18.78
N VAL A 387 -22.45 -3.96 19.61
CA VAL A 387 -20.97 -3.95 19.59
C VAL A 387 -20.46 -4.36 18.20
N GLY A 388 -21.06 -5.38 17.58
CA GLY A 388 -20.73 -5.78 16.21
C GLY A 388 -20.98 -4.66 15.19
N GLY A 389 -22.14 -4.00 15.25
CA GLY A 389 -22.47 -2.86 14.39
C GLY A 389 -21.54 -1.67 14.57
N VAL A 390 -21.13 -1.38 15.81
CA VAL A 390 -20.15 -0.34 16.14
C VAL A 390 -18.78 -0.67 15.57
N PHE A 391 -18.31 -1.92 15.66
CA PHE A 391 -17.03 -2.29 15.03
C PHE A 391 -17.06 -2.15 13.51
N TYR A 392 -18.11 -2.63 12.83
CA TYR A 392 -18.21 -2.46 11.37
C TYR A 392 -18.23 -0.98 10.96
N THR A 393 -18.99 -0.16 11.68
CA THR A 393 -19.11 1.28 11.39
C THR A 393 -17.82 2.04 11.74
N GLY A 394 -17.22 1.75 12.88
CA GLY A 394 -15.96 2.35 13.35
C GLY A 394 -14.76 2.00 12.48
N GLY A 395 -14.84 0.94 11.68
CA GLY A 395 -13.86 0.60 10.67
C GLY A 395 -13.88 1.54 9.46
N VAL A 396 -15.03 2.10 9.09
CA VAL A 396 -15.22 2.85 7.82
C VAL A 396 -14.22 4.00 7.65
N PRO A 397 -13.91 4.82 8.68
CA PRO A 397 -12.87 5.84 8.56
C PRO A 397 -11.50 5.28 8.13
N PHE A 398 -11.13 4.08 8.58
CA PHE A 398 -9.87 3.43 8.22
C PHE A 398 -9.90 2.83 6.81
N PHE A 399 -11.07 2.38 6.35
CA PHE A 399 -11.26 1.97 4.95
C PHE A 399 -11.06 3.15 3.98
N LEU A 400 -11.52 4.34 4.38
CA LEU A 400 -11.40 5.56 3.59
C LEU A 400 -10.04 6.25 3.70
N ALA A 401 -9.34 6.03 4.81
CA ALA A 401 -8.04 6.64 5.07
C ALA A 401 -6.93 6.08 4.17
N GLN A 402 -5.99 6.94 3.78
CA GLN A 402 -4.89 6.63 2.85
C GLN A 402 -3.50 6.57 3.52
N PHE A 403 -3.44 6.51 4.86
CA PHE A 403 -2.17 6.42 5.58
C PHE A 403 -1.69 4.97 5.71
N HIS A 404 -0.41 4.79 6.05
CA HIS A 404 0.21 3.48 6.19
C HIS A 404 -0.58 2.53 7.11
N MET A 405 -0.91 1.34 6.61
CA MET A 405 -1.64 0.29 7.33
C MET A 405 -3.12 0.60 7.66
N SER A 406 -3.72 1.66 7.11
CA SER A 406 -5.15 1.96 7.33
C SER A 406 -6.07 0.79 6.97
N HIS A 407 -5.79 0.11 5.84
CA HIS A 407 -6.57 -1.04 5.40
C HIS A 407 -6.41 -2.28 6.30
N VAL A 408 -5.21 -2.48 6.88
CA VAL A 408 -4.98 -3.54 7.87
C VAL A 408 -5.82 -3.29 9.12
N ILE A 409 -5.91 -2.03 9.55
CA ILE A 409 -6.75 -1.64 10.70
C ILE A 409 -8.23 -1.90 10.37
N TRP A 410 -8.69 -1.54 9.17
CA TRP A 410 -10.03 -1.86 8.68
C TRP A 410 -10.34 -3.37 8.79
N HIS A 411 -9.43 -4.24 8.36
CA HIS A 411 -9.59 -5.70 8.49
C HIS A 411 -9.81 -6.14 9.94
N MET A 412 -9.06 -5.56 10.88
CA MET A 412 -9.22 -5.87 12.30
C MET A 412 -10.59 -5.46 12.85
N PHE A 413 -11.14 -4.33 12.40
CA PHE A 413 -12.50 -3.91 12.75
C PHE A 413 -13.57 -4.86 12.18
N VAL A 414 -13.44 -5.25 10.92
CA VAL A 414 -14.34 -6.24 10.28
C VAL A 414 -14.31 -7.57 11.03
N LEU A 415 -13.11 -8.03 11.41
CA LEU A 415 -12.92 -9.26 12.18
C LEU A 415 -13.58 -9.20 13.56
N ALA A 416 -13.37 -8.11 14.31
CA ALA A 416 -13.99 -7.90 15.62
C ALA A 416 -15.52 -7.80 15.52
N GLY A 417 -16.03 -7.13 14.48
CA GLY A 417 -17.46 -7.06 14.18
C GLY A 417 -18.07 -8.44 13.91
N SER A 418 -17.43 -9.25 13.08
CA SER A 418 -17.86 -10.62 12.78
C SER A 418 -17.85 -11.53 14.00
N ILE A 419 -16.83 -11.45 14.85
CA ILE A 419 -16.76 -12.23 16.11
C ILE A 419 -17.94 -11.87 17.02
N SER A 420 -18.24 -10.57 17.16
CA SER A 420 -19.32 -10.08 18.01
C SER A 420 -20.70 -10.54 17.49
N GLN A 421 -20.95 -10.39 16.19
CA GLN A 421 -22.18 -10.85 15.54
C GLN A 421 -22.34 -12.36 15.62
N TRP A 422 -21.27 -13.13 15.41
CA TRP A 422 -21.32 -14.58 15.49
C TRP A 422 -21.64 -15.04 16.92
N TRP A 423 -21.02 -14.42 17.93
CA TRP A 423 -21.30 -14.73 19.32
C TRP A 423 -22.76 -14.42 19.69
N ALA A 424 -23.29 -13.29 19.23
CA ALA A 424 -24.69 -12.92 19.41
C ALA A 424 -25.64 -13.99 18.83
N VAL A 425 -25.40 -14.39 17.59
CA VAL A 425 -26.23 -15.38 16.89
C VAL A 425 -26.15 -16.74 17.57
N TYR A 426 -24.92 -17.19 17.87
CA TYR A 426 -24.68 -18.49 18.46
C TYR A 426 -25.35 -18.63 19.83
N GLN A 427 -25.17 -17.66 20.73
CA GLN A 427 -25.60 -17.76 22.15
C GLN A 427 -26.99 -17.20 22.46
N TYR A 428 -27.56 -16.32 21.63
CA TYR A 428 -28.80 -15.62 22.00
C TYR A 428 -29.90 -15.65 20.95
N VAL A 429 -29.57 -15.99 19.70
CA VAL A 429 -30.55 -16.11 18.61
C VAL A 429 -30.93 -17.57 18.37
N MET A 430 -30.02 -18.51 18.60
CA MET A 430 -30.29 -19.93 18.39
C MET A 430 -31.24 -20.47 19.51
N PRO A 431 -32.21 -21.37 19.20
CA PRO A 431 -33.45 -21.48 20.00
C PRO A 431 -33.37 -22.01 21.44
N LEU A 432 -32.27 -22.64 21.89
CA LEU A 432 -32.13 -23.06 23.30
C LEU A 432 -32.20 -21.86 24.27
N ASP A 433 -31.84 -20.66 23.79
CA ASP A 433 -31.65 -19.49 24.65
C ASP A 433 -32.83 -18.50 24.64
N LEU A 434 -33.66 -18.49 23.59
CA LEU A 434 -34.87 -17.65 23.48
C LEU A 434 -35.96 -18.03 24.51
N ARG A 435 -35.91 -19.23 25.09
CA ARG A 435 -36.87 -19.70 26.10
C ARG A 435 -36.56 -19.21 27.52
N HIS A 436 -35.34 -18.74 27.80
CA HIS A 436 -34.91 -18.28 29.13
C HIS A 436 -35.03 -16.77 29.34
N SER A 437 -35.26 -15.98 28.27
CA SER A 437 -35.15 -14.52 28.26
C SER A 437 -36.49 -13.78 28.24
N ARG A 438 -37.60 -14.44 28.62
CA ARG A 438 -38.89 -13.75 28.81
C ARG A 438 -38.89 -12.91 30.09
N GLY A 439 -38.41 -11.68 29.93
CA GLY A 439 -38.70 -10.56 30.82
C GLY A 439 -37.56 -9.57 30.84
N GLN A 440 -37.72 -8.42 30.18
CA GLN A 440 -36.80 -7.28 30.37
C GLN A 440 -37.42 -5.91 30.00
N ASN A 441 -36.70 -4.87 30.43
CA ASN A 441 -37.15 -3.51 30.76
C ASN A 441 -37.15 -2.57 29.53
N ILE A 442 -38.32 -2.07 29.13
CA ILE A 442 -38.53 -1.27 27.90
C ILE A 442 -37.75 0.07 27.90
N ALA A 443 -37.42 0.62 29.07
CA ALA A 443 -36.76 1.93 29.19
C ALA A 443 -35.29 1.92 28.73
N TYR A 444 -34.56 0.82 28.93
CA TYR A 444 -33.15 0.70 28.53
C TYR A 444 -33.01 0.62 27.00
N ALA A 445 -33.93 -0.10 26.34
CA ALA A 445 -33.95 -0.24 24.89
C ALA A 445 -34.14 1.11 24.16
N HIS A 446 -34.98 2.00 24.69
CA HIS A 446 -35.27 3.28 24.04
C HIS A 446 -34.08 4.26 24.10
N ALA A 447 -33.39 4.34 25.23
CA ALA A 447 -32.19 5.19 25.38
C ALA A 447 -31.05 4.70 24.47
N MET A 448 -30.84 3.38 24.40
CA MET A 448 -29.81 2.80 23.54
C MET A 448 -30.10 3.02 22.05
N LYS A 449 -31.37 2.94 21.63
CA LYS A 449 -31.78 3.22 20.23
C LYS A 449 -31.45 4.65 19.80
N GLU A 450 -31.62 5.63 20.68
CA GLU A 450 -31.35 7.05 20.40
C GLU A 450 -29.85 7.32 20.21
N GLU A 451 -29.00 6.81 21.11
CA GLU A 451 -27.54 6.91 20.96
C GLU A 451 -27.02 6.23 19.69
N ILE A 452 -27.58 5.06 19.37
CA ILE A 452 -27.27 4.30 18.16
C ILE A 452 -27.69 5.08 16.90
N GLY A 453 -28.85 5.72 16.89
CA GLY A 453 -29.30 6.59 15.80
C GLY A 453 -28.33 7.74 15.51
N HIS A 454 -27.76 8.36 16.54
CA HIS A 454 -26.73 9.40 16.36
C HIS A 454 -25.42 8.90 15.73
N VAL A 455 -25.08 7.61 15.88
CA VAL A 455 -23.93 7.01 15.20
C VAL A 455 -24.25 6.77 13.72
N PHE A 456 -25.48 6.33 13.41
CA PHE A 456 -25.96 6.19 12.04
C PHE A 456 -25.90 7.53 11.28
N ASP A 457 -26.50 8.58 11.83
CA ASP A 457 -26.56 9.90 11.19
C ASP A 457 -25.15 10.43 10.86
N ARG A 458 -24.23 10.36 11.84
CA ARG A 458 -22.83 10.76 11.64
C ARG A 458 -22.11 9.93 10.57
N THR A 459 -22.43 8.65 10.47
CA THR A 459 -21.85 7.76 9.46
C THR A 459 -22.37 8.11 8.07
N MET A 460 -23.66 8.43 7.97
CA MET A 460 -24.28 8.88 6.73
C MET A 460 -23.74 10.24 6.28
N ASP A 461 -23.54 11.18 7.21
CA ASP A 461 -22.90 12.47 6.94
C ASP A 461 -21.47 12.26 6.40
N MET A 462 -20.68 11.39 7.02
CA MET A 462 -19.34 11.05 6.52
C MET A 462 -19.38 10.43 5.12
N CYS A 463 -20.37 9.57 4.83
CA CYS A 463 -20.55 9.01 3.49
C CYS A 463 -20.97 10.09 2.47
N ALA A 464 -21.77 11.07 2.90
CA ALA A 464 -22.19 12.20 2.08
C ALA A 464 -21.04 13.16 1.81
N ASP A 465 -20.16 13.44 2.77
CA ASP A 465 -18.99 14.32 2.59
C ASP A 465 -18.00 13.78 1.54
N LEU A 466 -17.94 12.45 1.36
CA LEU A 466 -17.18 11.82 0.26
C LEU A 466 -17.72 12.18 -1.14
N THR A 467 -18.92 12.76 -1.25
CA THR A 467 -19.48 13.21 -2.54
C THR A 467 -18.90 14.55 -3.02
N LEU A 468 -18.15 15.27 -2.17
CA LEU A 468 -17.61 16.60 -2.49
C LEU A 468 -16.11 16.61 -2.87
N GLY A 469 -15.42 15.47 -2.78
CA GLY A 469 -14.01 15.34 -3.16
C GLY A 469 -13.79 14.33 -4.29
N PRO A 470 -12.90 14.60 -5.26
CA PRO A 470 -12.53 13.61 -6.25
C PRO A 470 -11.69 12.52 -5.58
N ILE A 471 -12.27 11.35 -5.35
CA ILE A 471 -11.53 10.13 -4.99
C ILE A 471 -11.42 9.31 -6.27
N ARG A 472 -10.18 9.09 -6.76
CA ARG A 472 -9.84 8.38 -7.99
C ARG A 472 -9.16 7.06 -7.72
#